data_AF-A0A1B7NJT6-F1
#
_entry.id   AF-A0A1B7NJT6-F1
#
_cell.length_a   1.000
_cell.length_b   1.000
_cell.length_c   1.000
_cell.angle_alpha   90.00
_cell.angle_beta   90.00
_cell.angle_gamma   90.00
#
_symmetry.space_group_name_H-M   'P 1'
#
loop_
_entity.id
_entity.type
_entity.pdbx_description
1 polymer ?
#
loop_
_entity_poly.entity_id
_entity_poly.type
_entity_poly.pdbx_seq_one_letter_code
_entity_poly.pdbx_strand_id
1 'polypeptide(L)' 'MASKENGAGQAFAPVLAAVATMQGNVSRSEKTHAHEFLEKFQKSVEAWTTTHALLQSAEIPAEAKLFAATTLKGKV' A
#
# COMPACT_ATOMS: atom_id res chain seq x y z
N MET A 1 -11.94 -8.25 25.34
CA MET A 1 -10.98 -8.81 24.36
C MET A 1 -10.24 -7.65 23.72
N ALA A 2 -8.91 -7.71 23.65
CA ALA A 2 -8.04 -6.58 23.40
C ALA A 2 -8.03 -6.15 21.92
N SER A 3 -8.36 -4.88 21.69
CA SER A 3 -8.30 -4.16 20.42
C SER A 3 -6.85 -4.06 19.93
N LYS A 4 -6.36 -5.09 19.23
CA LYS A 4 -5.00 -5.15 18.68
C LYS A 4 -5.01 -5.15 17.15
N GLU A 5 -5.98 -4.48 16.53
CA GLU A 5 -6.08 -4.42 15.05
C GLU A 5 -6.01 -2.99 14.47
N ASN A 6 -6.16 -1.94 15.29
CA ASN A 6 -6.11 -0.55 14.79
C ASN A 6 -4.69 -0.01 14.49
N GLY A 7 -3.62 -0.74 14.81
CA GLY A 7 -2.25 -0.29 14.55
C GLY A 7 -1.73 -0.60 13.14
N ALA A 8 -2.22 -1.68 12.52
CA ALA A 8 -1.76 -2.12 11.20
C ALA A 8 -2.19 -1.14 10.10
N GLY A 9 -3.43 -0.64 10.15
CA GLY A 9 -3.93 0.37 9.21
C GLY A 9 -3.13 1.68 9.23
N GLN A 10 -2.59 2.08 10.39
CA GLN A 10 -1.74 3.26 10.53
C GLN A 10 -0.34 3.03 9.94
N ALA A 11 0.23 1.84 10.10
CA ALA A 11 1.55 1.50 9.56
C ALA A 11 1.58 1.52 8.03
N PHE A 12 0.46 1.22 7.37
CA PHE A 12 0.33 1.20 5.91
C PHE A 12 -0.28 2.47 5.34
N ALA A 13 -0.65 3.46 6.17
CA ALA A 13 -1.44 4.61 5.76
C ALA A 13 -0.90 5.34 4.51
N PRO A 14 0.41 5.59 4.34
CA PRO A 14 0.92 6.25 3.14
C PRO A 14 0.72 5.43 1.85
N VAL A 15 0.93 4.11 1.93
CA VAL A 15 0.74 3.19 0.80
C VAL A 15 -0.74 3.05 0.46
N LEU A 16 -1.59 2.88 1.47
CA LEU A 16 -3.04 2.79 1.29
C LEU A 16 -3.62 4.07 0.69
N ALA A 17 -3.19 5.23 1.19
CA ALA A 17 -3.62 6.52 0.65
C ALA A 17 -3.20 6.68 -0.81
N ALA A 18 -1.94 6.38 -1.15
CA ALA A 18 -1.48 6.50 -2.54
C ALA A 18 -2.19 5.51 -3.48
N VAL A 19 -2.44 4.27 -3.04
CA VAL A 19 -3.24 3.30 -3.81
C VAL A 19 -4.68 3.80 -4.01
N ALA A 20 -5.32 4.33 -2.96
CA ALA A 20 -6.67 4.88 -3.06
C ALA A 20 -6.73 6.09 -4.02
N THR A 21 -5.72 6.97 -3.98
CA THR A 21 -5.59 8.11 -4.90
C THR A 21 -5.53 7.67 -6.37
N MET A 22 -4.85 6.56 -6.67
CA MET A 22 -4.79 6.02 -8.03
C MET A 22 -6.16 5.54 -8.53
N GLN A 23 -6.98 4.98 -7.64
CA GLN A 23 -8.34 4.50 -7.95
C GLN A 23 -9.39 5.62 -7.96
N GLY A 24 -9.10 6.74 -7.28
CA GLY A 24 -10.04 7.85 -7.11
C GLY A 24 -10.21 8.74 -8.35
N ASN A 25 -11.28 9.55 -8.32
CA ASN A 25 -11.50 10.64 -9.27
C ASN A 25 -10.92 11.96 -8.75
N VAL A 26 -9.59 12.00 -8.64
CA VAL A 26 -8.81 13.15 -8.16
C VAL A 26 -8.07 13.84 -9.31
N SER A 27 -7.43 14.98 -9.03
CA SER A 27 -6.69 15.72 -10.05
C SER A 27 -5.53 14.91 -10.64
N ARG A 28 -5.13 15.23 -11.87
CA ARG A 28 -3.97 14.61 -12.51
C ARG A 28 -2.69 14.78 -11.70
N SER A 29 -2.52 15.93 -11.04
CA SER A 29 -1.37 16.23 -10.18
C SER A 29 -1.28 15.24 -9.01
N GLU A 30 -2.39 15.00 -8.33
CA GLU A 30 -2.46 14.05 -7.21
C GLU A 30 -2.15 12.61 -7.67
N LYS A 31 -2.66 12.21 -8.84
CA LYS A 31 -2.33 10.90 -9.42
C LYS A 31 -0.84 10.78 -9.74
N THR A 32 -0.22 11.83 -10.29
CA THR A 32 1.23 11.84 -10.56
C THR A 32 2.02 11.65 -9.27
N HIS A 33 1.71 12.42 -8.22
CA HIS A 33 2.42 12.30 -6.94
C HIS A 33 2.23 10.92 -6.29
N ALA A 34 1.01 10.38 -6.30
CA ALA A 34 0.74 9.04 -5.80
C ALA A 34 1.51 7.98 -6.58
N HIS A 35 1.55 8.08 -7.91
CA HIS A 35 2.30 7.17 -8.76
C HIS A 35 3.80 7.23 -8.47
N GLU A 36 4.39 8.42 -8.39
CA GLU A 36 5.81 8.58 -8.06
C GLU A 36 6.16 8.02 -6.68
N PHE A 37 5.28 8.21 -5.69
CA PHE A 37 5.45 7.64 -4.37
C PHE A 37 5.45 6.11 -4.44
N LEU A 38 4.45 5.50 -5.09
CA LEU A 38 4.33 4.05 -5.21
C LEU A 38 5.53 3.45 -5.96
N GLU A 39 5.99 4.10 -7.03
CA GLU A 39 7.19 3.70 -7.77
C GLU A 39 8.46 3.72 -6.90
N LYS A 40 8.66 4.77 -6.11
CA LYS A 40 9.79 4.87 -5.17
C LYS A 40 9.70 3.81 -4.07
N PHE A 41 8.49 3.61 -3.54
CA PHE A 41 8.21 2.60 -2.53
C PHE A 41 8.54 1.20 -3.06
N GLN A 42 8.08 0.81 -4.24
CA GLN A 42 8.36 -0.52 -4.82
C GLN A 42 9.86 -0.82 -4.96
N LYS A 43 10.67 0.23 -5.20
CA LYS A 43 12.13 0.12 -5.31
C LYS A 43 12.83 0.12 -3.95
N SER A 44 12.15 0.52 -2.87
CA SER A 44 12.74 0.57 -1.53
C SER A 44 12.95 -0.83 -0.94
N VAL A 45 13.86 -0.94 0.03
CA VAL A 45 14.08 -2.19 0.78
C VAL A 45 12.86 -2.53 1.64
N GLU A 46 12.19 -1.51 2.18
CA GLU A 46 11.02 -1.63 3.05
C GLU A 46 9.78 -2.19 2.34
N ALA A 47 9.71 -2.12 1.00
CA ALA A 47 8.56 -2.64 0.28
C ALA A 47 8.36 -4.16 0.46
N TRP A 48 9.43 -4.94 0.68
CA TRP A 48 9.26 -6.38 0.94
C TRP A 48 8.52 -6.64 2.26
N THR A 49 9.01 -6.09 3.37
CA THR A 49 8.42 -6.27 4.70
C THR A 49 7.03 -5.67 4.78
N THR A 50 6.85 -4.49 4.19
CA THR A 50 5.57 -3.76 4.21
C THR A 50 4.50 -4.50 3.42
N THR A 51 4.79 -4.94 2.19
CA THR A 51 3.81 -5.66 1.37
C THR A 51 3.51 -7.05 1.90
N HIS A 52 4.49 -7.73 2.49
CA HIS A 52 4.28 -8.99 3.20
C HIS A 52 3.32 -8.81 4.38
N ALA A 53 3.55 -7.81 5.24
CA ALA A 53 2.66 -7.52 6.37
C ALA A 53 1.25 -7.08 5.92
N LEU A 54 1.16 -6.34 4.80
CA LEU A 54 -0.11 -5.93 4.20
C LEU A 54 -0.91 -7.15 3.72
N LEU A 55 -0.28 -8.13 3.09
CA LEU A 55 -0.96 -9.37 2.67
C LEU A 55 -1.42 -10.23 3.85
N GLN A 56 -0.78 -10.13 5.00
CA GLN A 56 -1.16 -10.86 6.21
C GLN A 56 -2.33 -10.26 6.97
N SER A 57 -2.74 -9.01 6.68
CA SER A 57 -3.86 -8.40 7.41
C SER A 57 -5.20 -8.73 6.75
N ALA A 58 -6.20 -9.05 7.57
CA ALA A 58 -7.52 -9.46 7.10
C ALA A 58 -8.30 -8.29 6.45
N GLU A 59 -8.29 -7.13 7.10
CA GLU A 59 -9.11 -5.96 6.77
C GLU A 59 -8.36 -4.91 5.95
N ILE A 60 -7.99 -5.27 4.71
CA ILE A 60 -7.39 -4.30 3.76
C ILE A 60 -8.13 -4.34 2.42
N PRO A 61 -8.38 -3.19 1.76
CA PRO A 61 -8.99 -3.13 0.44
C PRO A 61 -8.32 -4.05 -0.58
N ALA A 62 -9.11 -4.60 -1.50
CA ALA A 62 -8.64 -5.57 -2.49
C ALA A 62 -7.55 -4.99 -3.40
N GLU A 63 -7.65 -3.71 -3.75
CA GLU A 63 -6.69 -2.99 -4.58
C GLU A 63 -5.33 -2.86 -3.90
N ALA A 64 -5.33 -2.65 -2.58
CA ALA A 64 -4.09 -2.63 -1.79
C ALA A 64 -3.47 -4.02 -1.68
N LYS A 65 -4.28 -5.08 -1.51
CA LYS A 65 -3.79 -6.47 -1.56
C LYS A 65 -3.20 -6.81 -2.92
N LEU A 66 -3.83 -6.40 -4.01
CA LEU A 66 -3.31 -6.57 -5.37
C LEU A 66 -1.97 -5.84 -5.55
N PHE A 67 -1.90 -4.58 -5.12
CA PHE A 67 -0.65 -3.79 -5.17
C PHE A 67 0.47 -4.48 -4.39
N ALA A 68 0.20 -4.98 -3.18
CA ALA A 68 1.20 -5.67 -2.39
C ALA A 68 1.67 -6.98 -3.04
N ALA A 69 0.75 -7.78 -3.58
CA ALA A 69 1.09 -9.03 -4.26
C ALA A 69 1.95 -8.81 -5.52
N THR A 70 1.61 -7.82 -6.35
CA THR A 70 2.38 -7.51 -7.57
C THR A 70 3.74 -6.92 -7.24
N THR A 71 3.82 -6.07 -6.22
CA THR A 71 5.09 -5.51 -5.74
C THR A 71 6.00 -6.60 -5.19
N LEU A 72 5.47 -7.50 -4.35
CA LEU A 72 6.27 -8.59 -3.77
C LEU A 72 6.79 -9.54 -4.86
N LYS A 73 5.96 -9.85 -5.86
CA LYS A 73 6.37 -10.65 -7.03
C LYS A 73 7.55 -10.01 -7.77
N GLY A 74 7.60 -8.69 -7.90
CA GLY A 74 8.71 -7.99 -8.57
C GLY A 74 10.01 -7.92 -7.77
N LYS A 75 10.00 -8.35 -6.50
CA LYS A 75 11.16 -8.36 -5.60
C LYS A 75 11.83 -9.73 -5.44
N VAL A 76 11.16 -10.81 -5.86
CA VAL A 76 11.69 -12.19 -5.88
C VAL A 76 12.41 -12.42 -7.19
#